data_AF-A0A8J7XTY4-F1
#
_entry.id   AF-A0A8J7XTY4-F1
#
_cell.length_a   1.000
_cell.length_b   1.000
_cell.length_c   1.000
_cell.angle_alpha   90.00
_cell.angle_beta   90.00
_cell.angle_gamma   90.00
#
_symmetry.space_group_name_H-M   'P 1'
#
loop_
_entity.id
_entity.type
_entity.pdbx_description
1 polymer ?
#
loop_
_entity_poly.entity_id
_entity_poly.type
_entity_poly.pdbx_seq_one_letter_code
_entity_poly.pdbx_strand_id
1 'polypeptide(L)'
;MGPMNLRKIGTFCVVVLLFLPIEGVQQAAARRDQPPVYDSDGYRFLPFKLFDTDADGHLFGDDIDGIQDICRKITDYKLMNESGKGYIEVFVIDSTGKGLKDARIFIDDEYKGMTDAEGKLTISTNTGTHKVRVEAEGYPSEEESVNVELDMTTMIMIEMNPESVTENILSDVVQVLVICISLIFFLGTILYVILKVKERSRLPRPPPIRLTQRSFCPFCRAKVQANWIVCPYCGANLEEKRKDETQIY
;
A
#
# COMPACT_ATOMS: atom_id res chain seq x y z
N MET A 1 13.19 -10.45 55.13
CA MET A 1 12.07 -10.22 54.18
C MET A 1 10.79 -10.29 54.98
N GLY A 2 10.00 -9.22 55.01
CA GLY A 2 8.79 -9.15 55.85
C GLY A 2 7.64 -10.00 55.32
N PRO A 3 6.65 -10.36 56.15
CA PRO A 3 5.52 -11.18 55.74
C PRO A 3 4.65 -10.45 54.72
N MET A 4 4.44 -11.08 53.56
CA MET A 4 3.51 -10.60 52.53
C MET A 4 2.06 -10.85 52.98
N ASN A 5 1.26 -9.80 52.93
CA ASN A 5 -0.13 -9.78 53.39
C ASN A 5 -1.05 -10.53 52.39
N LEU A 6 -1.65 -11.64 52.83
CA LEU A 6 -2.51 -12.54 52.04
C LEU A 6 -3.78 -11.89 51.45
N ARG A 7 -4.14 -10.66 51.80
CA ARG A 7 -5.33 -9.98 51.22
C ARG A 7 -5.20 -9.61 49.74
N LYS A 8 -3.99 -9.60 49.15
CA LYS A 8 -3.81 -9.26 47.72
C LYS A 8 -3.75 -10.46 46.78
N ILE A 9 -3.44 -11.65 47.30
CA ILE A 9 -3.23 -12.86 46.47
C ILE A 9 -4.50 -13.74 46.47
N GLY A 10 -5.23 -13.79 47.59
CA GLY A 10 -6.45 -14.61 47.71
C GLY A 10 -7.62 -14.17 46.82
N THR A 11 -7.73 -12.88 46.48
CA THR A 11 -8.84 -12.40 45.65
C THR A 11 -8.63 -12.70 44.17
N PHE A 12 -7.39 -12.83 43.68
CA PHE A 12 -7.14 -13.06 42.25
C PHE A 12 -7.23 -14.55 41.88
N CYS A 13 -6.76 -15.46 42.74
CA CYS A 13 -6.83 -16.91 42.48
C CYS A 13 -8.25 -17.49 42.64
N VAL A 14 -9.03 -17.01 43.62
CA VAL A 14 -10.40 -17.51 43.84
C VAL A 14 -11.36 -17.04 42.74
N VAL A 15 -11.13 -15.85 42.18
CA VAL A 15 -11.94 -15.34 41.05
C VAL A 15 -11.71 -16.17 39.78
N VAL A 16 -10.49 -16.65 39.51
CA VAL A 16 -10.20 -17.45 38.31
C VAL A 16 -10.85 -18.85 38.35
N LEU A 17 -11.01 -19.45 39.52
CA LEU A 17 -11.65 -20.76 39.67
C LEU A 17 -13.19 -20.72 39.56
N LEU A 18 -13.82 -19.55 39.67
CA LEU A 18 -15.28 -19.39 39.57
C LEU A 18 -15.80 -19.14 38.15
N PHE A 19 -14.91 -18.97 37.15
CA PHE A 19 -15.30 -18.63 35.77
C PHE A 19 -14.88 -19.67 34.71
N LEU A 20 -14.41 -20.86 35.11
CA LEU A 20 -14.18 -21.96 34.17
C LEU A 20 -15.51 -22.67 33.86
N PRO A 21 -15.85 -22.95 32.58
CA PRO A 21 -17.05 -23.71 32.24
C PRO A 21 -16.89 -25.15 32.74
N ILE A 22 -17.66 -25.47 33.77
CA ILE A 22 -17.61 -26.72 34.53
C ILE A 22 -18.45 -27.80 33.83
N GLU A 23 -18.09 -28.20 32.61
CA GLU A 23 -18.74 -29.36 31.97
C GLU A 23 -18.03 -30.69 32.33
N GLY A 24 -16.78 -30.63 32.80
CA GLY A 24 -16.00 -31.82 33.19
C GLY A 24 -16.15 -32.29 34.65
N VAL A 25 -16.68 -31.48 35.58
CA VAL A 25 -16.68 -31.82 37.03
C VAL A 25 -17.95 -32.55 37.46
N GLN A 26 -19.01 -32.55 36.64
CA GLN A 26 -20.29 -33.21 36.97
C GLN A 26 -20.19 -34.75 37.02
N GLN A 27 -19.16 -35.37 36.42
CA GLN A 27 -18.98 -36.83 36.48
C GLN A 27 -18.35 -37.36 37.79
N ALA A 28 -17.83 -36.49 38.67
CA ALA A 28 -17.23 -36.90 39.94
C ALA A 28 -18.22 -36.93 41.13
N ALA A 29 -19.40 -36.32 41.00
CA ALA A 29 -20.39 -36.22 42.08
C ALA A 29 -21.25 -37.48 42.30
N ALA A 30 -21.02 -38.55 41.51
CA ALA A 30 -21.85 -39.76 41.50
C ALA A 30 -21.38 -40.92 42.40
N ARG A 31 -20.23 -40.83 43.09
CA ARG A 31 -19.80 -41.85 44.06
C ARG A 31 -20.17 -41.45 45.49
N ARG A 32 -21.45 -41.59 45.84
CA ARG A 32 -21.95 -41.30 47.19
C ARG A 32 -21.88 -42.50 48.16
N ASP A 33 -21.40 -43.66 47.69
CA ASP A 33 -21.46 -44.93 48.43
C ASP A 33 -20.12 -45.40 49.02
N GLN A 34 -19.06 -44.60 48.93
CA GLN A 34 -17.76 -44.96 49.50
C GLN A 34 -17.59 -44.35 50.89
N PRO A 35 -17.25 -45.15 51.92
CA PRO A 35 -17.06 -44.63 53.27
C PRO A 35 -15.91 -43.61 53.27
N PRO A 36 -16.01 -42.54 54.09
CA PRO A 36 -14.96 -41.55 54.20
C PRO A 36 -13.63 -42.22 54.58
N VAL A 37 -12.59 -41.95 53.80
CA VAL A 37 -11.22 -42.36 54.12
C VAL A 37 -10.70 -41.37 55.16
N TYR A 38 -10.01 -41.88 56.18
CA TYR A 38 -9.33 -41.10 57.21
C TYR A 38 -7.84 -41.40 57.17
N ASP A 39 -7.00 -40.42 57.50
CA ASP A 39 -5.56 -40.65 57.69
C ASP A 39 -5.27 -41.28 59.07
N SER A 40 -3.99 -41.53 59.34
CA SER A 40 -3.50 -42.08 60.61
C SER A 40 -3.77 -41.19 61.83
N ASP A 41 -4.10 -39.91 61.61
CA ASP A 41 -4.32 -38.91 62.64
C ASP A 41 -5.82 -38.56 62.82
N GLY A 42 -6.71 -39.21 62.05
CA GLY A 42 -8.16 -39.13 62.20
C GLY A 42 -8.83 -38.02 61.39
N TYR A 43 -8.14 -37.41 60.43
CA TYR A 43 -8.71 -36.40 59.55
C TYR A 43 -9.45 -37.01 58.36
N ARG A 44 -10.64 -36.47 58.08
CA ARG A 44 -11.52 -36.92 56.99
C ARG A 44 -11.04 -36.36 55.66
N PHE A 45 -10.69 -37.22 54.70
CA PHE A 45 -10.44 -36.80 53.32
C PHE A 45 -11.76 -36.29 52.70
N LEU A 46 -11.90 -34.98 52.57
CA LEU A 46 -12.91 -34.39 51.69
C LEU A 46 -12.34 -34.45 50.27
N PRO A 47 -13.13 -34.88 49.26
CA PRO A 47 -12.63 -35.13 47.91
C PRO A 47 -12.06 -33.88 47.19
N PHE A 48 -12.16 -32.70 47.79
CA PHE A 48 -11.61 -31.45 47.25
C PHE A 48 -11.04 -30.50 48.32
N LYS A 49 -10.37 -31.01 49.36
CA LYS A 49 -9.45 -30.17 50.15
C LYS A 49 -8.07 -30.24 49.50
N LEU A 50 -7.77 -29.26 48.66
CA LEU A 50 -6.49 -29.19 47.94
C LEU A 50 -5.31 -28.74 48.81
N PHE A 51 -5.55 -28.23 50.02
CA PHE A 51 -4.50 -27.70 50.90
C PHE A 51 -4.79 -27.98 52.37
N ASP A 52 -3.75 -28.40 53.09
CA ASP A 52 -3.77 -28.45 54.54
C ASP A 52 -3.44 -27.08 55.11
N THR A 53 -4.15 -26.71 56.16
CA THR A 53 -3.89 -25.47 56.91
C THR A 53 -3.60 -25.85 58.34
N ASP A 54 -2.62 -25.17 58.95
CA ASP A 54 -2.38 -25.30 60.39
C ASP A 54 -3.58 -24.79 61.22
N ALA A 55 -3.47 -24.92 62.55
CA ALA A 55 -4.54 -24.60 63.48
C ALA A 55 -4.95 -23.11 63.48
N ASP A 56 -4.10 -22.23 62.95
CA ASP A 56 -4.32 -20.79 62.78
C ASP A 56 -4.72 -20.38 61.35
N GLY A 57 -4.85 -21.35 60.43
CA GLY A 57 -5.38 -21.13 59.09
C GLY A 57 -4.33 -20.66 58.07
N HIS A 58 -3.05 -20.79 58.39
CA HIS A 58 -1.94 -20.59 57.47
C HIS A 58 -1.63 -21.89 56.71
N LEU A 59 -1.29 -21.75 55.42
CA LEU A 59 -0.85 -22.86 54.57
C LEU A 59 0.58 -23.25 54.95
N PHE A 60 0.89 -24.54 55.01
CA PHE A 60 2.26 -24.99 55.25
C PHE A 60 3.20 -24.49 54.13
N GLY A 61 4.44 -24.12 54.48
CA GLY A 61 5.40 -23.54 53.53
C GLY A 61 5.68 -24.42 52.31
N ASP A 62 5.60 -25.74 52.47
CA ASP A 62 5.80 -26.74 51.41
C ASP A 62 4.61 -26.81 50.43
N ASP A 63 3.42 -26.37 50.85
CA ASP A 63 2.22 -26.29 50.01
C ASP A 63 2.22 -25.06 49.11
N ILE A 64 2.97 -24.00 49.47
CA ILE A 64 3.09 -22.78 48.65
C ILE A 64 3.86 -23.07 47.35
N ASP A 65 4.89 -23.93 47.41
CA ASP A 65 5.60 -24.41 46.22
C ASP A 65 4.70 -25.27 45.34
N GLY A 66 3.83 -26.08 45.96
CA GLY A 66 2.78 -26.83 45.27
C GLY A 66 1.78 -25.92 44.55
N ILE A 67 1.34 -24.83 45.18
CA ILE A 67 0.46 -23.82 44.57
C ILE A 67 1.16 -23.10 43.42
N GLN A 68 2.43 -22.74 43.57
CA GLN A 68 3.19 -22.11 42.48
C GLN A 68 3.43 -23.07 41.31
N ASP A 69 3.65 -24.36 41.58
CA ASP A 69 3.76 -25.39 40.54
C ASP A 69 2.43 -25.64 39.82
N ILE A 70 1.31 -25.67 40.55
CA ILE A 70 -0.04 -25.79 39.97
C ILE A 70 -0.38 -24.55 39.15
N CYS A 71 -0.13 -23.34 39.67
CA CYS A 71 -0.36 -22.09 38.94
C CYS A 71 0.51 -21.99 37.69
N ARG A 72 1.77 -22.43 37.74
CA ARG A 72 2.64 -22.53 36.57
C ARG A 72 2.09 -23.52 35.55
N LYS A 73 1.71 -24.74 35.96
CA LYS A 73 1.07 -25.73 35.08
C LYS A 73 -0.24 -25.25 34.45
N ILE A 74 -1.06 -24.49 35.19
CA ILE A 74 -2.28 -23.87 34.68
C ILE A 74 -1.96 -22.73 33.70
N THR A 75 -0.92 -21.94 33.98
CA THR A 75 -0.47 -20.86 33.08
C THR A 75 0.14 -21.45 31.81
N ASP A 76 0.91 -22.54 31.91
CA ASP A 76 1.44 -23.30 30.79
C ASP A 76 0.29 -23.91 29.96
N TYR A 77 -0.76 -24.43 30.61
CA TYR A 77 -1.96 -24.90 29.93
C TYR A 77 -2.71 -23.76 29.19
N LYS A 78 -2.76 -22.57 29.78
CA LYS A 78 -3.37 -21.38 29.18
C LYS A 78 -2.56 -20.84 27.99
N LEU A 79 -1.23 -20.87 28.09
CA LEU A 79 -0.31 -20.52 27.01
C LEU A 79 -0.33 -21.56 25.88
N MET A 80 -0.49 -22.86 26.19
CA MET A 80 -0.69 -23.90 25.18
C MET A 80 -2.02 -23.75 24.42
N ASN A 81 -3.04 -23.15 25.05
CA ASN A 81 -4.32 -22.84 24.41
C ASN A 81 -4.29 -21.52 23.61
N GLU A 82 -3.29 -20.67 23.78
CA GLU A 82 -3.01 -19.54 22.88
C GLU A 82 -2.21 -19.98 21.63
N SER A 83 -1.62 -21.18 21.65
CA SER A 83 -1.03 -21.86 20.49
C SER A 83 -1.91 -23.03 20.01
N GLY A 84 -3.22 -22.86 20.04
CA GLY A 84 -4.12 -23.79 19.39
C GLY A 84 -3.80 -23.90 17.90
N LYS A 85 -3.96 -25.09 17.31
CA LYS A 85 -3.99 -25.22 15.85
C LYS A 85 -5.43 -25.41 15.39
N GLY A 86 -5.75 -24.80 14.26
CA GLY A 86 -6.97 -25.08 13.50
C GLY A 86 -6.62 -25.27 12.03
N TYR A 87 -7.66 -25.43 11.21
CA TYR A 87 -7.52 -25.68 9.79
C TYR A 87 -8.30 -24.64 9.00
N ILE A 88 -7.73 -24.16 7.89
CA ILE A 88 -8.44 -23.36 6.90
C ILE A 88 -8.56 -24.22 5.65
N GLU A 89 -9.78 -24.37 5.15
CA GLU A 89 -10.06 -25.00 3.87
C GLU A 89 -10.46 -23.91 2.87
N VAL A 90 -9.56 -23.61 1.94
CA VAL A 90 -9.73 -22.56 0.93
C VAL A 90 -10.29 -23.19 -0.34
N PHE A 91 -11.36 -22.60 -0.87
CA PHE A 91 -11.87 -22.86 -2.21
C PHE A 91 -11.73 -21.61 -3.06
N VAL A 92 -10.90 -21.69 -4.10
CA VAL A 92 -10.71 -20.60 -5.06
C VAL A 92 -11.49 -20.91 -6.32
N ILE A 93 -12.44 -20.04 -6.67
CA ILE A 93 -13.29 -20.19 -7.86
C ILE A 93 -13.20 -18.96 -8.75
N ASP A 94 -13.50 -19.11 -10.04
CA ASP A 94 -13.73 -17.97 -10.92
C ASP A 94 -15.19 -17.49 -10.85
N SER A 95 -15.50 -16.39 -11.55
CA SER A 95 -16.86 -15.85 -11.64
C SER A 95 -17.88 -16.76 -12.35
N THR A 96 -17.43 -17.89 -12.91
CA THR A 96 -18.30 -18.94 -13.46
C THR A 96 -18.57 -20.06 -12.45
N GLY A 97 -17.95 -20.01 -11.28
CA GLY A 97 -18.03 -21.03 -10.23
C GLY A 97 -17.08 -22.21 -10.45
N LYS A 98 -16.12 -22.11 -11.38
CA LYS A 98 -15.15 -23.17 -11.65
C LYS A 98 -13.95 -23.03 -10.71
N GLY A 99 -13.55 -24.15 -10.09
CA GLY A 99 -12.34 -24.22 -9.27
C GLY A 99 -11.08 -23.82 -10.04
N LEU A 100 -10.28 -22.92 -9.45
CA LEU A 100 -9.04 -22.41 -10.02
C LEU A 100 -7.85 -23.22 -9.52
N LYS A 101 -7.25 -23.99 -10.43
CA LYS A 101 -6.04 -24.78 -10.18
C LYS A 101 -4.78 -23.91 -10.16
N ASP A 102 -3.80 -24.32 -9.36
CA ASP A 102 -2.47 -23.70 -9.27
C ASP A 102 -2.49 -22.25 -8.70
N ALA A 103 -3.57 -21.85 -8.02
CA ALA A 103 -3.64 -20.57 -7.32
C ALA A 103 -2.78 -20.62 -6.06
N ARG A 104 -1.87 -19.66 -5.90
CA ARG A 104 -0.94 -19.56 -4.78
C ARG A 104 -1.65 -18.98 -3.57
N ILE A 105 -1.59 -19.68 -2.45
CA ILE A 105 -2.21 -19.26 -1.20
C ILE A 105 -1.13 -18.83 -0.22
N PHE A 106 -1.34 -17.65 0.36
CA PHE A 106 -0.50 -17.07 1.40
C PHE A 106 -1.35 -16.85 2.66
N ILE A 107 -0.77 -17.11 3.83
CA ILE A 107 -1.37 -16.77 5.12
C ILE A 107 -0.37 -15.89 5.86
N ASP A 108 -0.80 -14.69 6.26
CA ASP A 108 0.04 -13.68 6.91
C ASP A 108 1.36 -13.45 6.14
N ASP A 109 1.24 -13.31 4.82
CA ASP A 109 2.34 -13.16 3.86
C ASP A 109 3.29 -14.36 3.70
N GLU A 110 3.02 -15.47 4.37
CA GLU A 110 3.77 -16.72 4.21
C GLU A 110 3.10 -17.63 3.18
N TYR A 111 3.87 -18.09 2.18
CA TYR A 111 3.38 -19.02 1.17
C TYR A 111 3.07 -20.40 1.77
N LYS A 112 1.84 -20.90 1.55
CA LYS A 112 1.36 -22.18 2.11
C LYS A 112 1.18 -23.29 1.07
N GLY A 113 1.01 -22.94 -0.20
CA GLY A 113 0.87 -23.93 -1.27
C GLY A 113 0.06 -23.41 -2.46
N MET A 114 -0.33 -24.36 -3.31
CA MET A 114 -1.17 -24.14 -4.49
C MET A 114 -2.45 -24.95 -4.39
N THR A 115 -3.53 -24.43 -4.95
CA THR A 115 -4.80 -25.15 -5.07
C THR A 115 -4.72 -26.31 -6.07
N ASP A 116 -5.50 -27.37 -5.80
CA ASP A 116 -5.62 -28.54 -6.68
C ASP A 116 -6.54 -28.29 -7.89
N ALA A 117 -6.86 -29.34 -8.64
CA ALA A 117 -7.72 -29.25 -9.83
C ALA A 117 -9.17 -28.80 -9.54
N GLU A 118 -9.62 -28.91 -8.29
CA GLU A 118 -10.93 -28.48 -7.83
C GLU A 118 -10.88 -27.06 -7.23
N GLY A 119 -9.71 -26.41 -7.22
CA GLY A 119 -9.51 -25.11 -6.61
C GLY A 119 -9.38 -25.17 -5.10
N LYS A 120 -9.07 -26.33 -4.53
CA LYS A 120 -9.09 -26.56 -3.08
C LYS A 120 -7.68 -26.61 -2.49
N LEU A 121 -7.52 -26.08 -1.27
CA LEU A 121 -6.34 -26.29 -0.44
C LEU A 121 -6.71 -26.27 1.05
N THR A 122 -6.24 -27.26 1.82
CA THR A 122 -6.42 -27.31 3.28
C THR A 122 -5.09 -27.01 3.98
N ILE A 123 -5.09 -26.07 4.91
CA ILE A 123 -3.88 -25.55 5.58
C ILE A 123 -4.09 -25.58 7.10
N SER A 124 -3.13 -26.13 7.85
CA SER A 124 -3.13 -25.96 9.32
C SER A 124 -2.44 -24.65 9.70
N THR A 125 -3.08 -23.84 10.54
CA THR A 125 -2.49 -22.62 11.10
C THR A 125 -2.79 -22.52 12.59
N ASN A 126 -2.21 -21.53 13.26
CA ASN A 126 -2.53 -21.26 14.65
C ASN A 126 -3.98 -20.75 14.78
N THR A 127 -4.52 -20.76 15.99
CA THR A 127 -5.81 -20.14 16.27
C THR A 127 -5.69 -18.64 16.29
N GLY A 128 -6.76 -17.95 15.88
CA GLY A 128 -6.84 -16.50 15.84
C GLY A 128 -7.10 -15.96 14.44
N THR A 129 -7.00 -14.64 14.31
CA THR A 129 -7.25 -13.95 13.04
C THR A 129 -6.04 -14.05 12.13
N HIS A 130 -6.28 -14.58 10.93
CA HIS A 130 -5.30 -14.73 9.87
C HIS A 130 -5.75 -13.97 8.62
N LYS A 131 -4.79 -13.41 7.87
CA LYS A 131 -5.05 -12.84 6.55
C LYS A 131 -4.66 -13.85 5.48
N VAL A 132 -5.64 -14.29 4.69
CA VAL A 132 -5.43 -15.17 3.54
C VAL A 132 -5.34 -14.32 2.28
N ARG A 133 -4.25 -14.45 1.53
CA ARG A 133 -4.06 -13.81 0.22
C ARG A 133 -3.97 -14.88 -0.86
N VAL A 134 -4.67 -14.66 -1.96
CA VAL A 134 -4.72 -15.56 -3.12
C VAL A 134 -4.15 -14.86 -4.33
N GLU A 135 -3.27 -15.56 -5.06
CA GLU A 135 -2.74 -15.10 -6.33
C GLU A 135 -2.94 -16.18 -7.40
N ALA A 136 -3.51 -15.79 -8.54
CA ALA A 136 -3.66 -16.66 -9.69
C ALA A 136 -3.25 -15.92 -10.98
N GLU A 137 -2.74 -16.65 -11.97
CA GLU A 137 -2.34 -16.05 -13.24
C GLU A 137 -3.56 -15.52 -14.00
N GLY A 138 -3.52 -14.25 -14.41
CA GLY A 138 -4.64 -13.59 -15.12
C GLY A 138 -5.73 -13.04 -14.20
N TYR A 139 -5.52 -13.09 -12.89
CA TYR A 139 -6.44 -12.53 -11.90
C TYR A 139 -5.70 -11.55 -10.97
N PRO A 140 -6.37 -10.50 -10.48
CA PRO A 140 -5.81 -9.65 -9.43
C PRO A 140 -5.69 -10.44 -8.13
N SER A 141 -4.76 -10.07 -7.26
CA SER A 141 -4.64 -10.69 -5.93
C SER A 141 -5.80 -10.27 -5.04
N GLU A 142 -6.42 -11.23 -4.36
CA GLU A 142 -7.49 -11.01 -3.38
C GLU A 142 -7.00 -11.33 -1.97
N GLU A 143 -7.51 -10.60 -0.97
CA GLU A 143 -7.20 -10.81 0.45
C GLU A 143 -8.46 -10.91 1.31
N GLU A 144 -8.51 -11.88 2.21
CA GLU A 144 -9.62 -12.08 3.14
C GLU A 144 -9.10 -12.33 4.56
N SER A 145 -9.78 -11.81 5.57
CA SER A 145 -9.44 -12.07 6.98
C SER A 145 -10.36 -13.14 7.55
N VAL A 146 -9.78 -14.20 8.10
CA VAL A 146 -10.49 -15.35 8.65
C VAL A 146 -10.09 -15.55 10.12
N ASN A 147 -11.06 -15.89 10.97
CA ASN A 147 -10.78 -16.30 12.34
C ASN A 147 -10.76 -17.83 12.41
N VAL A 148 -9.68 -18.39 12.95
CA VAL A 148 -9.46 -19.83 13.07
C VAL A 148 -9.65 -20.26 14.52
N GLU A 149 -10.55 -21.21 14.75
CA GLU A 149 -10.82 -21.76 16.06
C GLU A 149 -10.06 -23.08 16.29
N LEU A 150 -9.88 -23.43 17.56
CA LEU A 150 -9.09 -24.60 17.98
C LEU A 150 -9.72 -25.89 17.46
N ASP A 151 -8.93 -26.69 16.75
CA ASP A 151 -9.33 -27.99 16.19
C ASP A 151 -10.56 -27.94 15.27
N MET A 152 -10.91 -26.74 14.78
CA MET A 152 -11.98 -26.53 13.81
C MET A 152 -11.41 -26.34 12.41
N THR A 153 -12.22 -26.69 11.42
CA THR A 153 -11.94 -26.39 10.01
C THR A 153 -12.82 -25.24 9.55
N THR A 154 -12.23 -24.08 9.33
CA THR A 154 -12.92 -22.92 8.76
C THR A 154 -12.87 -23.01 7.25
N MET A 155 -14.04 -23.07 6.61
CA MET A 155 -14.15 -23.07 5.14
C MET A 155 -14.29 -21.64 4.64
N ILE A 156 -13.47 -21.25 3.67
CA ILE A 156 -13.55 -19.96 2.98
C ILE A 156 -13.64 -20.17 1.47
N MET A 157 -14.45 -19.35 0.82
CA MET A 157 -14.64 -19.39 -0.62
C MET A 157 -14.27 -18.03 -1.20
N ILE A 158 -13.24 -18.01 -2.03
CA ILE A 158 -12.68 -16.80 -2.62
C ILE A 158 -13.00 -16.84 -4.12
N GLU A 159 -13.83 -15.90 -4.56
CA GLU A 159 -14.18 -15.71 -5.97
C GLU A 159 -13.19 -14.73 -6.62
N MET A 160 -12.45 -15.19 -7.62
CA MET A 160 -11.50 -14.40 -8.38
C MET A 160 -12.17 -13.89 -9.65
N ASN A 161 -12.23 -12.58 -9.84
CA ASN A 161 -12.75 -11.98 -11.07
C ASN A 161 -11.56 -11.57 -11.96
N PRO A 162 -11.50 -11.99 -13.24
CA PRO A 162 -10.37 -11.64 -14.10
C PRO A 162 -10.28 -10.12 -14.25
N GLU A 163 -9.07 -9.59 -14.40
CA GLU A 163 -8.89 -8.17 -14.71
C GLU A 163 -9.71 -7.83 -15.96
N SER A 164 -10.57 -6.82 -15.87
CA SER A 164 -11.31 -6.34 -17.03
C SER A 164 -10.29 -5.76 -18.02
N VAL A 165 -9.98 -6.55 -19.04
CA VAL A 165 -9.07 -6.19 -20.15
C VAL A 165 -9.51 -4.90 -20.87
N THR A 166 -10.72 -4.40 -20.59
CA THR A 166 -11.34 -3.26 -21.24
C THR A 166 -10.80 -1.89 -20.82
N GLU A 167 -10.30 -1.72 -19.58
CA GLU A 167 -9.87 -0.39 -19.10
C GLU A 167 -8.47 -0.01 -19.62
N ASN A 168 -7.57 -0.99 -19.80
CA ASN A 168 -6.19 -0.72 -20.18
C ASN A 168 -6.01 -0.48 -21.69
N ILE A 169 -6.77 -1.18 -22.55
CA ILE A 169 -6.64 -1.04 -24.01
C ILE A 169 -7.04 0.37 -24.46
N LEU A 170 -8.07 0.97 -23.85
CA LEU A 170 -8.51 2.31 -24.25
C LEU A 170 -7.47 3.38 -23.86
N SER A 171 -6.86 3.27 -22.69
CA SER A 171 -5.79 4.17 -22.25
C SER A 171 -4.59 4.12 -23.20
N ASP A 172 -4.10 2.93 -23.53
CA ASP A 172 -2.92 2.76 -24.39
C ASP A 172 -3.19 3.27 -25.82
N VAL A 173 -4.37 2.97 -26.38
CA VAL A 173 -4.76 3.47 -27.70
C VAL A 173 -4.87 5.00 -27.71
N VAL A 174 -5.48 5.60 -26.68
CA VAL A 174 -5.60 7.07 -26.59
C VAL A 174 -4.23 7.73 -26.49
N GLN A 175 -3.31 7.19 -25.70
CA GLN A 175 -1.95 7.74 -25.59
C GLN A 175 -1.20 7.71 -26.93
N VAL A 176 -1.28 6.60 -27.66
CA VAL A 176 -0.67 6.47 -28.99
C VAL A 176 -1.26 7.50 -29.96
N LEU A 177 -2.58 7.71 -29.93
CA LEU A 177 -3.23 8.71 -30.78
C LEU A 177 -2.77 10.14 -30.46
N VAL A 178 -2.65 10.51 -29.19
CA VAL A 178 -2.17 11.84 -28.76
C VAL A 178 -0.73 12.09 -29.23
N ILE A 179 0.15 11.09 -29.12
CA ILE A 179 1.53 11.18 -29.59
C ILE A 179 1.57 11.36 -31.11
N CYS A 180 0.80 10.56 -31.85
CA CYS A 180 0.72 10.66 -33.31
C CYS A 180 0.24 12.04 -33.76
N ILE A 181 -0.83 12.56 -33.15
CA ILE A 181 -1.37 13.88 -33.46
C ILE A 181 -0.32 14.96 -33.19
N SER A 182 0.34 14.90 -32.05
CA SER A 182 1.39 15.84 -31.64
C SER A 182 2.58 15.85 -32.62
N LEU A 183 3.01 14.67 -33.10
CA LEU A 183 4.06 14.54 -34.11
C LEU A 183 3.64 15.11 -35.47
N ILE A 184 2.40 14.89 -35.89
CA ILE A 184 1.86 15.46 -37.15
C ILE A 184 1.85 16.99 -37.07
N PHE A 185 1.42 17.58 -35.96
CA PHE A 185 1.48 19.03 -35.75
C PHE A 185 2.92 19.55 -35.74
N PHE A 186 3.84 18.86 -35.08
CA PHE A 186 5.25 19.26 -35.04
C PHE A 186 5.92 19.18 -36.42
N LEU A 187 5.71 18.08 -37.15
CA LEU A 187 6.20 17.94 -38.53
C LEU A 187 5.54 18.94 -39.47
N GLY A 188 4.24 19.20 -39.30
CA GLY A 188 3.50 20.19 -40.08
C GLY A 188 4.00 21.61 -39.84
N THR A 189 4.30 21.98 -38.60
CA THR A 189 4.86 23.30 -38.26
C THR A 189 6.29 23.46 -38.78
N ILE A 190 7.13 22.43 -38.68
CA ILE A 190 8.47 22.42 -39.29
C ILE A 190 8.37 22.58 -40.81
N LEU A 191 7.51 21.80 -41.46
CA LEU A 191 7.29 21.88 -42.91
C LEU A 191 6.78 23.26 -43.30
N TYR A 192 5.82 23.81 -42.56
CA TYR A 192 5.30 25.17 -42.77
C TYR A 192 6.42 26.22 -42.73
N VAL A 193 7.29 26.16 -41.72
CA VAL A 193 8.44 27.09 -41.60
C VAL A 193 9.39 26.94 -42.80
N ILE A 194 9.72 25.72 -43.22
CA ILE A 194 10.57 25.47 -44.39
C ILE A 194 9.95 26.07 -45.66
N LEU A 195 8.63 25.89 -45.85
CA LEU A 195 7.91 26.47 -46.99
C LEU A 195 7.92 28.01 -46.95
N LYS A 196 7.70 28.61 -45.77
CA LYS A 196 7.77 30.06 -45.56
C LYS A 196 9.17 30.64 -45.83
N VAL A 197 10.23 29.95 -45.41
CA VAL A 197 11.61 30.37 -45.66
C VAL A 197 11.92 30.35 -47.16
N LYS A 198 11.45 29.32 -47.88
CA LYS A 198 11.60 29.23 -49.34
C LYS A 198 10.89 30.37 -50.05
N GLU A 199 9.71 30.78 -49.60
CA GLU A 199 8.98 31.92 -50.16
C GLU A 199 9.75 33.25 -50.01
N ARG A 200 10.36 33.49 -48.82
CA ARG A 200 11.15 34.70 -48.57
C ARG A 200 12.38 34.82 -49.47
N SER A 201 12.98 33.71 -49.88
CA SER A 201 14.13 33.70 -50.79
C SER A 201 13.80 34.15 -52.21
N ARG A 202 12.52 34.18 -52.60
CA ARG A 202 12.06 34.57 -53.94
C ARG A 202 11.75 36.06 -54.09
N LEU A 203 11.79 36.83 -53.00
CA LEU A 203 11.57 38.28 -53.07
C LEU A 203 12.77 38.95 -53.78
N PRO A 204 12.54 39.77 -54.81
CA PRO A 204 13.61 40.50 -55.48
C PRO A 204 14.31 41.40 -54.46
N ARG A 205 15.65 41.42 -54.49
CA ARG A 205 16.43 42.35 -53.66
C ARG A 205 15.99 43.79 -53.99
N PRO A 206 15.77 44.65 -52.99
CA PRO A 206 15.49 46.04 -53.28
C PRO A 206 16.64 46.61 -54.12
N PRO A 207 16.35 47.42 -55.15
CA PRO A 207 17.39 48.03 -55.95
C PRO A 207 18.30 48.88 -55.05
N PRO A 208 19.61 48.96 -55.33
CA PRO A 208 20.49 49.85 -54.60
C PRO A 208 19.97 51.28 -54.73
N ILE A 209 19.84 51.98 -53.60
CA ILE A 209 19.45 53.39 -53.56
C ILE A 209 20.52 54.18 -54.33
N ARG A 210 20.20 54.62 -55.56
CA ARG A 210 21.05 55.55 -56.31
C ARG A 210 20.73 56.96 -55.82
N LEU A 211 21.58 57.50 -54.94
CA LEU A 211 21.57 58.93 -54.65
C LEU A 211 21.93 59.68 -55.95
N THR A 212 20.94 60.23 -56.64
CA THR A 212 21.13 60.97 -57.88
C THR A 212 21.96 62.22 -57.61
N GLN A 213 23.16 62.18 -58.18
CA GLN A 213 24.26 63.11 -58.05
C GLN A 213 23.92 64.47 -58.67
N ARG A 214 23.68 65.49 -57.84
CA ARG A 214 23.91 66.90 -58.23
C ARG A 214 24.95 67.49 -57.29
N SER A 215 26.19 67.37 -57.72
CA SER A 215 27.40 67.69 -56.96
C SER A 215 27.86 69.14 -57.19
N PHE A 216 26.96 70.13 -57.18
CA PHE A 216 27.35 71.54 -57.39
C PHE A 216 26.64 72.46 -56.40
N CYS A 217 27.39 73.39 -55.81
CA CYS A 217 26.86 74.40 -54.91
C CYS A 217 25.99 75.39 -55.71
N PRO A 218 24.75 75.70 -55.29
CA PRO A 218 23.87 76.59 -56.06
C PRO A 218 24.36 78.06 -56.08
N PHE A 219 25.15 78.47 -55.08
CA PHE A 219 25.59 79.86 -54.93
C PHE A 219 26.86 80.17 -55.73
N CYS A 220 27.88 79.32 -55.64
CA CYS A 220 29.16 79.53 -56.32
C CYS A 220 29.41 78.56 -57.49
N ARG A 221 28.53 77.57 -57.69
CA ARG A 221 28.65 76.52 -58.72
C ARG A 221 29.89 75.63 -58.61
N ALA A 222 30.64 75.71 -57.50
CA ALA A 222 31.74 74.81 -57.23
C ALA A 222 31.23 73.38 -57.02
N LYS A 223 32.05 72.39 -57.41
CA LYS A 223 31.71 70.97 -57.24
C LYS A 223 31.76 70.60 -55.76
N VAL A 224 30.65 70.06 -55.23
CA VAL A 224 30.50 69.68 -53.81
C VAL A 224 29.99 68.25 -53.70
N GLN A 225 30.33 67.55 -52.63
CA GLN A 225 29.84 66.19 -52.40
C GLN A 225 28.43 66.21 -51.80
N ALA A 226 27.61 65.18 -52.08
CA ALA A 226 26.21 65.12 -51.68
C ALA A 226 25.98 65.09 -50.15
N ASN A 227 27.03 64.78 -49.38
CA ASN A 227 27.01 64.70 -47.92
C ASN A 227 27.55 65.97 -47.23
N TRP A 228 27.91 67.03 -47.95
CA TRP A 228 28.43 68.26 -47.34
C TRP A 228 27.29 69.18 -46.87
N ILE A 229 27.43 69.69 -45.65
CA ILE A 229 26.46 70.63 -45.02
C ILE A 229 26.83 72.08 -45.33
N VAL A 230 28.12 72.39 -45.48
CA VAL A 230 28.62 73.73 -45.80
C VAL A 230 29.57 73.66 -46.99
N CYS A 231 29.42 74.57 -47.94
CA CYS A 231 30.32 74.69 -49.09
C CYS A 231 31.68 75.27 -48.65
N PRO A 232 32.82 74.58 -48.84
CA PRO A 232 34.13 75.08 -48.40
C PRO A 232 34.63 76.28 -49.23
N TYR A 233 34.09 76.47 -50.44
CA TYR A 233 34.53 77.55 -51.33
C TYR A 233 33.85 78.89 -51.05
N CYS A 234 32.62 78.89 -50.53
CA CYS A 234 31.85 80.12 -50.33
C CYS A 234 31.15 80.22 -48.98
N GLY A 235 31.25 79.20 -48.12
CA GLY A 235 30.62 79.18 -46.79
C GLY A 235 29.10 78.99 -46.78
N ALA A 236 28.46 78.77 -47.93
CA ALA A 236 27.01 78.61 -47.99
C ALA A 236 26.54 77.29 -47.37
N ASN A 237 25.45 77.33 -46.61
CA ASN A 237 24.79 76.14 -46.06
C ASN A 237 24.02 75.41 -47.18
N LEU A 238 24.26 74.11 -47.32
CA LEU A 238 23.73 73.25 -48.38
C LEU A 238 22.57 72.35 -47.90
N GLU A 239 22.21 72.37 -46.61
CA GLU A 239 21.09 71.58 -46.07
C GLU A 239 19.72 72.13 -46.44
N GLU A 240 19.60 73.45 -46.58
CA GLU A 240 18.30 74.12 -46.70
C GLU A 240 17.53 73.70 -47.96
N LYS A 241 18.23 73.39 -49.05
CA LYS A 241 17.62 72.93 -50.30
C LYS A 241 17.21 71.45 -50.32
N ARG A 242 17.66 70.66 -49.34
CA ARG A 242 17.35 69.22 -49.27
C ARG A 242 15.88 68.97 -48.89
N LYS A 243 15.23 69.93 -48.22
CA LYS A 243 13.82 69.85 -47.82
C LYS A 243 12.85 70.06 -48.99
N ASP A 244 13.22 70.88 -49.97
CA ASP A 244 12.32 71.23 -51.09
C ASP A 244 12.20 70.12 -52.15
N GLU A 245 13.21 69.25 -52.28
CA GLU A 245 13.15 68.10 -53.20
C GLU A 245 12.49 66.86 -52.57
N THR A 246 12.18 66.88 -51.27
CA THR A 246 11.53 65.75 -50.57
C THR A 246 9.98 65.86 -50.58
N GLN A 247 9.40 66.89 -51.20
CA GLN A 247 7.94 67.10 -51.30
C GLN A 247 7.35 66.83 -52.70
N ILE A 248 8.03 66.05 -53.53
CA ILE A 248 7.41 65.44 -54.71
C ILE A 248 7.46 63.94 -54.50
N TYR A 249 6.54 63.41 -53.68
CA TYR A 249 5.86 62.11 -53.80
C TYR A 249 4.80 61.99 -52.70
#